data_AF-X1TRK9-F1
#
_entry.id   AF-X1TRK9-F1
#
_cell.length_a   1.000
_cell.length_b   1.000
_cell.length_c   1.000
_cell.angle_alpha   90.00
_cell.angle_beta   90.00
_cell.angle_gamma   90.00
#
_symmetry.space_group_name_H-M   'P 1'
#
loop_
_entity.id
_entity.type
_entity.pdbx_description
1 polymer ?
#
loop_
_entity_poly.entity_id
_entity_poly.type
_entity_poly.pdbx_seq_one_letter_code
_entity_poly.pdbx_strand_id
1 'polypeptide(L)'
;VKQLTLSEEFIEGKGDLIVDDDFIRIYTEDVLDRVHLSRPVKVVVNAGNGTAGPIVPDILRKANCEVFEFLTEPDLDFKRYFPNPSKVEMMEDTGRETVDNQAEIGLAFDGDGDRLGITDEYGNVIWPDRYMAILSRKVLAEYPGAPIVYDVKSSRALGEDIEAHGGKPVLWKTGHSYIKKQLHALKSPFAGEMSGHIFFGPPIYYGFDDAVFTALKMLETLSQSEKSFSELIAEIPTYISTPTLQVKCPTNLGEEGVDEKVKYDRVAE
;
A
#
# COMPACT_ATOMS: atom_id res chain seq x y z
N VAL A 1 -17.77 -20.09 0.10
CA VAL A 1 -16.49 -20.85 0.18
C VAL A 1 -16.46 -21.76 1.39
N LYS A 2 -16.33 -21.28 2.64
CA LYS A 2 -16.27 -22.14 3.84
C LYS A 2 -17.34 -23.25 3.91
N GLN A 3 -18.60 -22.90 3.68
CA GLN A 3 -19.69 -23.90 3.68
C GLN A 3 -19.51 -24.93 2.57
N LEU A 4 -19.24 -24.52 1.33
CA LEU A 4 -18.96 -25.41 0.20
C LEU A 4 -17.76 -26.34 0.47
N THR A 5 -16.69 -25.81 1.08
CA THR A 5 -15.51 -26.59 1.43
C THR A 5 -15.82 -27.63 2.51
N LEU A 6 -16.65 -27.29 3.50
CA LEU A 6 -17.01 -28.20 4.58
C LEU A 6 -18.11 -29.19 4.20
N SER A 7 -19.01 -28.82 3.29
CA SER A 7 -20.07 -29.71 2.81
C SER A 7 -19.61 -30.65 1.70
N GLU A 8 -18.44 -30.40 1.09
CA GLU A 8 -17.93 -31.11 -0.09
C GLU A 8 -18.90 -31.09 -1.29
N GLU A 9 -19.86 -30.16 -1.30
CA GLU A 9 -20.84 -29.99 -2.37
C GLU A 9 -20.22 -29.19 -3.53
N PHE A 10 -19.21 -29.78 -4.15
CA PHE A 10 -18.54 -29.20 -5.32
C PHE A 10 -19.38 -29.36 -6.59
N ILE A 11 -19.26 -28.39 -7.50
CA ILE A 11 -19.85 -28.50 -8.84
C ILE A 11 -18.93 -29.38 -9.70
N GLU A 12 -19.48 -30.45 -10.26
CA GLU A 12 -18.78 -31.28 -11.24
C GLU A 12 -19.16 -30.90 -12.66
N GLY A 13 -18.19 -30.86 -13.57
CA GLY A 13 -18.42 -30.50 -14.97
C GLY A 13 -17.16 -30.54 -15.82
N LYS A 14 -17.30 -30.16 -17.10
CA LYS A 14 -16.17 -29.93 -18.01
C LYS A 14 -16.03 -28.42 -18.24
N GLY A 15 -14.84 -27.88 -17.97
CA GLY A 15 -14.49 -26.51 -18.29
C GLY A 15 -13.41 -26.45 -19.38
N ASP A 16 -13.18 -25.25 -19.90
CA ASP A 16 -12.12 -24.95 -20.85
C ASP A 16 -10.98 -24.18 -20.16
N LEU A 17 -9.73 -24.49 -20.50
CA LEU A 17 -8.56 -23.71 -20.09
C LEU A 17 -8.19 -22.75 -21.21
N ILE A 18 -8.33 -21.45 -20.96
CA ILE A 18 -7.86 -20.39 -21.86
C ILE A 18 -6.59 -19.81 -21.23
N VAL A 19 -5.49 -19.86 -21.97
CA VAL A 19 -4.22 -19.21 -21.61
C VAL A 19 -4.16 -17.90 -22.37
N ASP A 20 -4.04 -16.80 -21.63
CA ASP A 20 -3.89 -15.46 -22.16
C ASP A 20 -2.65 -14.83 -21.51
N ASP A 21 -1.59 -14.68 -22.31
CA ASP A 21 -0.32 -14.13 -21.87
C ASP A 21 -0.27 -12.60 -21.98
N ASP A 22 -1.33 -11.96 -22.50
CA ASP A 22 -1.39 -10.52 -22.74
C ASP A 22 -1.79 -9.72 -21.48
N PHE A 23 -2.15 -10.36 -20.37
CA PHE A 23 -2.64 -9.65 -19.17
C PHE A 23 -1.65 -8.63 -18.63
N ILE A 24 -0.34 -8.93 -18.62
CA ILE A 24 0.67 -7.97 -18.15
C ILE A 24 0.69 -6.73 -19.06
N ARG A 25 0.56 -6.93 -20.38
CA ARG A 25 0.49 -5.84 -21.35
C ARG A 25 -0.79 -5.02 -21.17
N ILE A 26 -1.94 -5.67 -21.08
CA ILE A 26 -3.26 -5.02 -20.88
C ILE A 26 -3.26 -4.21 -19.59
N TYR A 27 -2.74 -4.78 -18.50
CA TYR A 27 -2.60 -4.10 -17.22
C TYR A 27 -1.66 -2.90 -17.32
N THR A 28 -0.49 -3.07 -17.94
CA THR A 28 0.49 -2.00 -18.13
C THR A 28 -0.12 -0.83 -18.90
N GLU A 29 -0.84 -1.10 -19.99
CA GLU A 29 -1.52 -0.07 -20.79
C GLU A 29 -2.59 0.65 -19.96
N ASP A 30 -3.45 -0.08 -19.23
CA ASP A 30 -4.51 0.52 -18.41
C ASP A 30 -3.97 1.46 -17.31
N VAL A 31 -2.92 1.06 -16.59
CA VAL A 31 -2.37 1.91 -15.52
C VAL A 31 -1.64 3.13 -16.07
N LEU A 32 -0.95 3.00 -17.21
CA LEU A 32 -0.23 4.11 -17.85
C LEU A 32 -1.17 5.11 -18.54
N ASP A 33 -2.34 4.67 -19.02
CA ASP A 33 -3.38 5.55 -19.54
C ASP A 33 -4.02 6.43 -18.45
N ARG A 34 -3.85 6.07 -17.17
CA ARG A 34 -4.44 6.76 -16.01
C ARG A 34 -3.47 7.65 -15.25
N VAL A 35 -2.18 7.59 -15.57
CA VAL A 35 -1.11 8.23 -14.80
C VAL A 35 -0.11 8.90 -15.72
N HIS A 36 0.14 10.20 -15.51
CA HIS A 36 1.04 10.98 -16.34
C HIS A 36 2.00 11.82 -15.50
N LEU A 37 3.29 11.44 -15.54
CA LEU A 37 4.35 12.19 -14.88
C LEU A 37 4.73 13.43 -15.69
N SER A 38 4.88 14.59 -15.04
CA SER A 38 5.30 15.85 -15.67
C SER A 38 6.81 15.98 -15.89
N ARG A 39 7.60 15.16 -15.20
CA ARG A 39 9.06 15.05 -15.35
C ARG A 39 9.52 13.64 -14.96
N PRO A 40 10.73 13.23 -15.37
CA PRO A 40 11.34 12.03 -14.82
C PRO A 40 11.49 12.09 -13.29
N VAL A 41 11.29 10.96 -12.64
CA VAL A 41 11.48 10.77 -11.20
C VAL A 41 12.47 9.62 -10.98
N LYS A 42 13.46 9.83 -10.12
CA LYS A 42 14.41 8.78 -9.72
C LYS A 42 13.82 7.92 -8.61
N VAL A 43 13.76 6.61 -8.83
CA VAL A 43 13.06 5.70 -7.93
C VAL A 43 13.83 4.41 -7.70
N VAL A 44 13.86 3.95 -6.45
CA VAL A 44 14.29 2.59 -6.10
C VAL A 44 13.08 1.66 -6.06
N VAL A 45 13.21 0.47 -6.65
CA VAL A 45 12.23 -0.61 -6.56
C VAL A 45 12.85 -1.78 -5.80
N ASN A 46 12.32 -2.05 -4.62
CA ASN A 46 12.61 -3.23 -3.83
C ASN A 46 11.44 -4.22 -3.87
N ALA A 47 11.60 -5.34 -4.57
CA ALA A 47 10.55 -6.37 -4.64
C ALA A 47 10.76 -7.55 -3.67
N GLY A 48 11.85 -7.54 -2.88
CA GLY A 48 12.18 -8.62 -1.95
C GLY A 48 12.18 -10.02 -2.57
N ASN A 49 12.57 -10.13 -3.84
CA ASN A 49 12.53 -11.34 -4.67
C ASN A 49 11.12 -11.91 -4.90
N GLY A 50 10.08 -11.08 -4.73
CA GLY A 50 8.67 -11.41 -4.96
C GLY A 50 8.23 -11.25 -6.42
N THR A 51 6.94 -11.47 -6.66
CA THR A 51 6.35 -11.50 -8.00
C THR A 51 6.14 -10.12 -8.64
N ALA A 52 6.22 -9.04 -7.85
CA ALA A 52 6.20 -7.67 -8.36
C ALA A 52 7.47 -7.32 -9.17
N GLY A 53 8.60 -7.97 -8.87
CA GLY A 53 9.92 -7.64 -9.42
C GLY A 53 10.02 -7.72 -10.95
N PRO A 54 9.52 -8.78 -11.62
CA PRO A 54 9.52 -8.87 -13.08
C PRO A 54 8.63 -7.86 -13.82
N ILE A 55 7.74 -7.14 -13.14
CA ILE A 55 6.70 -6.31 -13.76
C ILE A 55 6.91 -4.82 -13.47
N VAL A 56 7.13 -4.48 -12.19
CA VAL A 56 7.11 -3.08 -11.74
C VAL A 56 8.21 -2.22 -12.38
N PRO A 57 9.49 -2.64 -12.44
CA PRO A 57 10.55 -1.80 -13.02
C PRO A 57 10.24 -1.34 -14.45
N ASP A 58 9.70 -2.24 -15.27
CA ASP A 58 9.37 -1.94 -16.66
C ASP A 58 8.16 -1.01 -16.81
N ILE A 59 7.14 -1.17 -15.96
CA ILE A 59 6.02 -0.23 -15.91
C ILE A 59 6.51 1.17 -15.52
N LEU A 60 7.34 1.29 -14.48
CA LEU A 60 7.86 2.58 -14.03
C LEU A 60 8.76 3.25 -15.06
N ARG A 61 9.62 2.49 -15.77
CA ARG A 61 10.41 3.02 -16.90
C ARG A 61 9.52 3.56 -18.00
N LYS A 62 8.46 2.84 -18.37
CA LYS A 62 7.46 3.31 -19.36
C LYS A 62 6.70 4.54 -18.88
N ALA A 63 6.53 4.71 -17.56
CA ALA A 63 5.98 5.91 -16.93
C ALA A 63 6.97 7.10 -16.88
N ASN A 64 8.15 7.00 -17.51
CA ASN A 64 9.21 8.02 -17.54
C ASN A 64 10.06 8.11 -16.26
N CYS A 65 10.15 7.03 -15.45
CA CYS A 65 11.04 7.00 -14.28
C CYS A 65 12.46 6.51 -14.61
N GLU A 66 13.44 7.01 -13.85
CA GLU A 66 14.80 6.42 -13.76
C GLU A 66 14.78 5.41 -12.61
N VAL A 67 14.84 4.11 -12.94
CA VAL A 67 14.59 3.01 -12.00
C VAL A 67 15.88 2.32 -11.59
N PHE A 68 16.12 2.29 -10.28
CA PHE A 68 17.16 1.50 -9.61
C PHE A 68 16.51 0.26 -9.01
N GLU A 69 16.98 -0.92 -9.41
CA GLU A 69 16.38 -2.20 -9.00
C GLU A 69 17.13 -2.80 -7.81
N PHE A 70 16.37 -3.31 -6.84
CA PHE A 70 16.89 -4.06 -5.70
C PHE A 70 16.01 -5.30 -5.46
N LEU A 71 16.61 -6.49 -5.45
CA LEU A 71 15.89 -7.76 -5.24
C LEU A 71 14.65 -7.93 -6.16
N THR A 72 14.76 -7.59 -7.44
CA THR A 72 13.67 -7.69 -8.43
C THR A 72 13.60 -9.03 -9.15
N GLU A 73 14.68 -9.81 -9.13
CA GLU A 73 14.69 -11.17 -9.67
C GLU A 73 14.01 -12.16 -8.69
N PRO A 74 12.98 -12.91 -9.11
CA PRO A 74 12.31 -13.87 -8.24
C PRO A 74 13.25 -14.96 -7.69
N ASP A 75 13.24 -15.15 -6.37
CA ASP A 75 13.99 -16.20 -5.66
C ASP A 75 13.12 -16.74 -4.51
N LEU A 76 12.69 -18.00 -4.63
CA LEU A 76 11.82 -18.66 -3.65
C LEU A 76 12.54 -18.98 -2.33
N ASP A 77 13.87 -18.88 -2.29
CA ASP A 77 14.63 -19.07 -1.05
C ASP A 77 14.52 -17.85 -0.12
N PHE A 78 14.13 -16.67 -0.63
CA PHE A 78 13.99 -15.42 0.13
C PHE A 78 15.14 -15.16 1.11
N LYS A 79 16.39 -15.30 0.62
CA LYS A 79 17.61 -15.35 1.46
C LYS A 79 17.82 -14.10 2.32
N ARG A 80 17.38 -12.93 1.85
CA ARG A 80 17.48 -11.65 2.58
C ARG A 80 16.37 -11.58 3.63
N TYR A 81 15.12 -11.66 3.19
CA TYR A 81 13.92 -11.70 4.02
C TYR A 81 12.72 -12.10 3.15
N PHE A 82 11.62 -12.45 3.81
CA PHE A 82 10.33 -12.56 3.13
C PHE A 82 9.83 -11.17 2.73
N PRO A 83 9.33 -10.96 1.49
CA PRO A 83 8.89 -9.66 0.98
C PRO A 83 7.69 -9.16 1.77
N ASN A 84 7.93 -8.21 2.68
CA ASN A 84 6.93 -7.64 3.55
C ASN A 84 7.32 -6.20 3.97
N PRO A 85 6.76 -5.16 3.35
CA PRO A 85 7.09 -3.77 3.63
C PRO A 85 6.62 -3.29 5.02
N SER A 86 5.86 -4.11 5.77
CA SER A 86 5.58 -3.85 7.18
C SER A 86 6.77 -4.20 8.10
N LYS A 87 7.85 -4.79 7.57
CA LYS A 87 9.05 -5.16 8.33
C LYS A 87 10.13 -4.09 8.18
N VAL A 88 10.64 -3.64 9.32
CA VAL A 88 11.67 -2.60 9.40
C VAL A 88 12.91 -2.98 8.59
N GLU A 89 13.36 -4.23 8.64
CA GLU A 89 14.53 -4.71 7.90
C GLU A 89 14.44 -4.47 6.37
N MET A 90 13.29 -4.78 5.77
CA MET A 90 13.06 -4.53 4.34
C MET A 90 13.03 -3.02 4.04
N MET A 91 12.44 -2.23 4.93
CA MET A 91 12.35 -0.78 4.76
C MET A 91 13.70 -0.08 4.96
N GLU A 92 14.55 -0.57 5.87
CA GLU A 92 15.93 -0.08 6.06
C GLU A 92 16.81 -0.37 4.85
N ASP A 93 16.69 -1.56 4.25
CA ASP A 93 17.32 -1.88 2.97
C ASP A 93 16.85 -0.92 1.87
N THR A 94 15.54 -0.74 1.74
CA THR A 94 14.95 0.17 0.75
C THR A 94 15.48 1.59 0.93
N GLY A 95 15.51 2.10 2.17
CA GLY A 95 15.99 3.44 2.48
C GLY A 95 17.47 3.63 2.18
N ARG A 96 18.31 2.64 2.48
CA ARG A 96 19.74 2.67 2.11
C ARG A 96 19.91 2.73 0.60
N GLU A 97 19.23 1.87 -0.15
CA GLU A 97 19.29 1.90 -1.62
C GLU A 97 18.78 3.25 -2.17
N THR A 98 17.75 3.85 -1.57
CA THR A 98 17.25 5.17 -1.96
C THR A 98 18.34 6.24 -1.83
N VAL A 99 19.05 6.25 -0.70
CA VAL A 99 20.13 7.21 -0.44
C VAL A 99 21.34 6.94 -1.34
N ASP A 100 21.78 5.69 -1.46
CA ASP A 100 22.96 5.31 -2.23
C ASP A 100 22.81 5.63 -3.72
N ASN A 101 21.60 5.50 -4.25
CA ASN A 101 21.28 5.84 -5.64
C ASN A 101 20.84 7.30 -5.85
N GLN A 102 20.78 8.12 -4.78
CA GLN A 102 20.28 9.49 -4.81
C GLN A 102 18.87 9.58 -5.44
N ALA A 103 18.03 8.59 -5.14
CA ALA A 103 16.65 8.52 -5.60
C ALA A 103 15.75 9.46 -4.78
N GLU A 104 14.68 9.94 -5.40
CA GLU A 104 13.71 10.84 -4.74
C GLU A 104 12.74 10.08 -3.83
N ILE A 105 12.60 8.77 -4.06
CA ILE A 105 11.66 7.90 -3.37
C ILE A 105 12.10 6.44 -3.53
N GLY A 106 11.97 5.64 -2.47
CA GLY A 106 12.11 4.19 -2.55
C GLY A 106 10.78 3.49 -2.37
N LEU A 107 10.51 2.47 -3.18
CA LEU A 107 9.27 1.70 -3.20
C LEU A 107 9.56 0.23 -2.85
N ALA A 108 8.90 -0.27 -1.81
CA ALA A 108 9.01 -1.64 -1.35
C ALA A 108 7.69 -2.38 -1.59
N PHE A 109 7.72 -3.48 -2.35
CA PHE A 109 6.56 -4.30 -2.67
C PHE A 109 6.58 -5.59 -1.85
N ASP A 110 5.41 -6.08 -1.48
CA ASP A 110 5.30 -7.40 -0.88
C ASP A 110 5.28 -8.53 -1.91
N GLY A 111 5.12 -9.78 -1.46
CA GLY A 111 5.37 -10.96 -2.29
C GLY A 111 4.49 -11.08 -3.53
N ASP A 112 3.24 -10.65 -3.46
CA ASP A 112 2.26 -10.64 -4.54
C ASP A 112 1.94 -9.24 -5.09
N GLY A 113 2.47 -8.18 -4.47
CA GLY A 113 2.44 -6.82 -5.03
C GLY A 113 1.15 -6.05 -4.76
N ASP A 114 0.39 -6.42 -3.73
CA ASP A 114 -0.82 -5.69 -3.32
C ASP A 114 -0.56 -4.69 -2.18
N ARG A 115 0.62 -4.74 -1.53
CA ARG A 115 1.05 -3.78 -0.50
C ARG A 115 2.28 -2.99 -0.91
N LEU A 116 2.25 -1.71 -0.56
CA LEU A 116 3.35 -0.77 -0.79
C LEU A 116 3.95 -0.29 0.55
N GLY A 117 5.28 -0.28 0.61
CA GLY A 117 6.06 0.52 1.57
C GLY A 117 6.82 1.61 0.83
N ILE A 118 7.05 2.74 1.50
CA ILE A 118 7.74 3.88 0.90
C ILE A 118 8.86 4.41 1.81
N THR A 119 9.98 4.82 1.22
CA THR A 119 11.02 5.62 1.89
C THR A 119 11.20 6.97 1.20
N ASP A 120 11.56 8.00 1.97
CA ASP A 120 11.91 9.31 1.43
C ASP A 120 13.35 9.38 0.90
N GLU A 121 13.72 10.51 0.31
CA GLU A 121 15.04 10.76 -0.28
C GLU A 121 16.20 10.68 0.74
N TYR A 122 15.90 10.71 2.04
CA TYR A 122 16.86 10.55 3.13
C TYR A 122 16.87 9.13 3.69
N GLY A 123 16.09 8.22 3.11
CA GLY A 123 15.97 6.83 3.53
C GLY A 123 15.06 6.63 4.75
N ASN A 124 14.28 7.64 5.16
CA ASN A 124 13.34 7.49 6.26
C ASN A 124 12.12 6.68 5.81
N VAL A 125 11.65 5.78 6.67
CA VAL A 125 10.44 5.00 6.42
C VAL A 125 9.21 5.90 6.51
N ILE A 126 8.41 5.90 5.44
CA ILE A 126 7.13 6.61 5.38
C ILE A 126 6.01 5.58 5.48
N TRP A 127 5.36 5.56 6.65
CA TRP A 127 4.28 4.61 6.92
C TRP A 127 3.00 4.91 6.11
N PRO A 128 2.15 3.89 5.87
CA PRO A 128 1.00 4.01 4.97
C PRO A 128 0.03 5.14 5.24
N ASP A 129 -0.29 5.37 6.50
CA ASP A 129 -1.16 6.47 6.91
C ASP A 129 -0.64 7.85 6.48
N ARG A 130 0.69 8.04 6.40
CA ARG A 130 1.31 9.31 5.98
C ARG A 130 1.20 9.53 4.48
N TYR A 131 1.62 8.57 3.66
CA TYR A 131 1.50 8.76 2.20
C TYR A 131 0.03 8.69 1.74
N MET A 132 -0.85 8.00 2.49
CA MET A 132 -2.29 8.08 2.30
C MET A 132 -2.84 9.49 2.46
N ALA A 133 -2.29 10.31 3.39
CA ALA A 133 -2.72 11.69 3.52
C ALA A 133 -2.42 12.47 2.22
N ILE A 134 -1.20 12.34 1.67
CA ILE A 134 -0.83 12.98 0.40
C ILE A 134 -1.73 12.53 -0.75
N LEU A 135 -1.95 11.21 -0.91
CA LEU A 135 -2.83 10.67 -1.95
C LEU A 135 -4.28 11.12 -1.75
N SER A 136 -4.75 11.22 -0.50
CA SER A 136 -6.09 11.72 -0.18
C SER A 136 -6.25 13.17 -0.61
N ARG A 137 -5.25 14.04 -0.40
CA ARG A 137 -5.29 15.43 -0.87
C ARG A 137 -5.47 15.51 -2.38
N LYS A 138 -4.71 14.70 -3.14
CA LYS A 138 -4.85 14.63 -4.61
C LYS A 138 -6.25 14.17 -5.02
N VAL A 139 -6.77 13.12 -4.38
CA VAL A 139 -8.14 12.63 -4.63
C VAL A 139 -9.17 13.71 -4.29
N LEU A 140 -9.04 14.41 -3.17
CA LEU A 140 -10.00 15.43 -2.73
C LEU A 140 -9.97 16.70 -3.58
N ALA A 141 -8.85 17.00 -4.25
CA ALA A 141 -8.78 18.07 -5.23
C ALA A 141 -9.72 17.83 -6.43
N GLU A 142 -9.89 16.57 -6.83
CA GLU A 142 -10.80 16.16 -7.92
C GLU A 142 -12.20 15.80 -7.42
N TYR A 143 -12.32 15.25 -6.21
CA TYR A 143 -13.56 14.79 -5.59
C TYR A 143 -13.80 15.45 -4.22
N PRO A 144 -14.12 16.76 -4.18
CA PRO A 144 -14.35 17.46 -2.91
C PRO A 144 -15.48 16.85 -2.08
N GLY A 145 -15.30 16.75 -0.76
CA GLY A 145 -16.32 16.21 0.15
C GLY A 145 -16.48 14.68 0.13
N ALA A 146 -15.63 13.97 -0.62
CA ALA A 146 -15.69 12.52 -0.73
C ALA A 146 -15.32 11.81 0.60
N PRO A 147 -15.93 10.64 0.88
CA PRO A 147 -15.52 9.81 2.00
C PRO A 147 -14.19 9.13 1.71
N ILE A 148 -13.27 9.13 2.67
CA ILE A 148 -11.98 8.44 2.59
C ILE A 148 -11.93 7.39 3.70
N VAL A 149 -11.81 6.12 3.33
CA VAL A 149 -11.88 5.02 4.30
C VAL A 149 -10.48 4.61 4.76
N TYR A 150 -10.26 4.49 6.06
CA TYR A 150 -8.98 4.03 6.60
C TYR A 150 -9.16 3.24 7.90
N ASP A 151 -8.16 2.42 8.23
CA ASP A 151 -8.27 1.48 9.34
C ASP A 151 -7.92 2.07 10.72
N VAL A 152 -8.37 1.40 11.78
CA VAL A 152 -8.16 1.81 13.18
C VAL A 152 -6.71 1.91 13.63
N LYS A 153 -5.75 1.36 12.87
CA LYS A 153 -4.32 1.45 13.20
C LYS A 153 -3.66 2.74 12.69
N SER A 154 -4.30 3.45 11.76
CA SER A 154 -3.75 4.65 11.17
C SER A 154 -3.66 5.79 12.19
N SER A 155 -2.66 6.66 12.06
CA SER A 155 -2.51 7.84 12.92
C SER A 155 -3.74 8.74 12.84
N ARG A 156 -4.05 9.41 13.95
CA ARG A 156 -5.07 10.48 14.00
C ARG A 156 -4.78 11.59 12.99
N ALA A 157 -3.50 11.83 12.67
CA ALA A 157 -3.09 12.81 11.69
C ALA A 157 -3.74 12.59 10.31
N LEU A 158 -3.97 11.34 9.88
CA LEU A 158 -4.61 11.05 8.60
C LEU A 158 -6.05 11.57 8.57
N GLY A 159 -6.83 11.32 9.62
CA GLY A 159 -8.21 11.80 9.72
C GLY A 159 -8.30 13.32 9.73
N GLU A 160 -7.45 13.98 10.52
CA GLU A 160 -7.36 15.43 10.60
C GLU A 160 -6.94 16.05 9.26
N ASP A 161 -5.99 15.43 8.55
CA ASP A 161 -5.54 15.89 7.24
C ASP A 161 -6.64 15.77 6.18
N ILE A 162 -7.38 14.66 6.18
CA ILE A 162 -8.55 14.46 5.29
C ILE A 162 -9.59 15.57 5.53
N GLU A 163 -9.94 15.86 6.79
CA GLU A 163 -10.89 16.92 7.14
C GLU A 163 -10.38 18.31 6.71
N ALA A 164 -9.10 18.60 6.97
CA ALA A 164 -8.47 19.86 6.60
C ALA A 164 -8.49 20.12 5.09
N HIS A 165 -8.48 19.07 4.28
CA HIS A 165 -8.57 19.13 2.82
C HIS A 165 -9.99 18.90 2.28
N GLY A 166 -11.01 19.03 3.13
CA GLY A 166 -12.41 19.03 2.72
C GLY A 166 -13.00 17.65 2.44
N GLY A 167 -12.33 16.58 2.87
CA GLY A 167 -12.83 15.21 2.81
C GLY A 167 -13.65 14.81 4.03
N LYS A 168 -14.20 13.60 3.99
CA LYS A 168 -14.89 12.97 5.12
C LYS A 168 -14.12 11.73 5.57
N PRO A 169 -13.38 11.79 6.70
CA PRO A 169 -12.68 10.62 7.19
C PRO A 169 -13.66 9.53 7.64
N VAL A 170 -13.41 8.29 7.25
CA VAL A 170 -14.21 7.13 7.64
C VAL A 170 -13.30 6.08 8.26
N LEU A 171 -13.21 6.13 9.59
CA LEU A 171 -12.51 5.10 10.36
C LEU A 171 -13.26 3.77 10.29
N TRP A 172 -12.55 2.70 9.95
CA TRP A 172 -13.13 1.37 9.78
C TRP A 172 -12.23 0.26 10.34
N LYS A 173 -12.78 -0.96 10.45
CA LYS A 173 -12.02 -2.11 10.96
C LYS A 173 -10.94 -2.55 9.97
N THR A 174 -9.78 -2.95 10.50
CA THR A 174 -8.66 -3.52 9.74
C THR A 174 -9.04 -4.84 9.06
N GLY A 175 -8.52 -5.04 7.87
CA GLY A 175 -8.67 -6.16 6.96
C GLY A 175 -9.04 -5.69 5.55
N HIS A 176 -8.20 -5.99 4.56
CA HIS A 176 -8.33 -5.55 3.16
C HIS A 176 -9.72 -5.81 2.56
N SER A 177 -10.30 -6.98 2.85
CA SER A 177 -11.66 -7.34 2.45
C SER A 177 -12.75 -6.46 3.07
N TYR A 178 -12.59 -6.02 4.33
CA TYR A 178 -13.53 -5.14 4.99
C TYR A 178 -13.43 -3.71 4.47
N ILE A 179 -12.22 -3.22 4.21
CA ILE A 179 -11.96 -1.90 3.65
C ILE A 179 -12.49 -1.83 2.22
N LYS A 180 -12.19 -2.82 1.38
CA LYS A 180 -12.75 -2.93 0.03
C LYS A 180 -14.28 -2.92 0.02
N LYS A 181 -14.92 -3.71 0.89
CA LYS A 181 -16.39 -3.71 1.02
C LYS A 181 -16.93 -2.35 1.43
N GLN A 182 -16.25 -1.66 2.35
CA GLN A 182 -16.66 -0.33 2.82
C GLN A 182 -16.47 0.75 1.76
N LEU A 183 -15.36 0.70 1.01
CA LEU A 183 -15.11 1.56 -0.14
C LEU A 183 -16.27 1.48 -1.14
N HIS A 184 -16.68 0.27 -1.53
CA HIS A 184 -17.79 0.09 -2.47
C HIS A 184 -19.14 0.52 -1.86
N ALA A 185 -19.40 0.21 -0.60
CA ALA A 185 -20.65 0.59 0.07
C ALA A 185 -20.84 2.11 0.13
N LEU A 186 -19.76 2.86 0.36
CA LEU A 186 -19.77 4.32 0.43
C LEU A 186 -19.51 5.01 -0.91
N LYS A 187 -19.21 4.24 -1.97
CA LYS A 187 -18.69 4.77 -3.24
C LYS A 187 -17.51 5.72 -3.00
N SER A 188 -16.64 5.34 -2.08
CA SER A 188 -15.45 6.11 -1.75
C SER A 188 -14.45 6.03 -2.91
N PRO A 189 -13.87 7.16 -3.34
CA PRO A 189 -12.85 7.16 -4.38
C PRO A 189 -11.49 6.66 -3.87
N PHE A 190 -11.28 6.58 -2.55
CA PHE A 190 -9.99 6.20 -1.98
C PHE A 190 -10.13 5.58 -0.59
N ALA A 191 -9.40 4.49 -0.39
CA ALA A 191 -9.26 3.86 0.91
C ALA A 191 -7.86 3.28 1.11
N GLY A 192 -7.51 2.94 2.34
CA GLY A 192 -6.27 2.25 2.62
C GLY A 192 -6.12 1.78 4.06
N GLU A 193 -5.03 1.08 4.31
CA GLU A 193 -4.74 0.49 5.62
C GLU A 193 -3.28 0.65 6.02
N MET A 194 -3.04 0.62 7.32
CA MET A 194 -1.69 0.70 7.89
C MET A 194 -0.76 -0.47 7.48
N SER A 195 -1.29 -1.55 6.88
CA SER A 195 -0.47 -2.64 6.33
C SER A 195 0.11 -2.35 4.94
N GLY A 196 -0.37 -1.31 4.25
CA GLY A 196 0.09 -0.93 2.91
C GLY A 196 -0.87 -1.30 1.77
N HIS A 197 -2.04 -1.90 2.05
CA HIS A 197 -3.09 -2.07 1.03
C HIS A 197 -3.75 -0.72 0.77
N ILE A 198 -3.76 -0.28 -0.49
CA ILE A 198 -4.28 1.01 -0.90
C ILE A 198 -5.22 0.82 -2.09
N PHE A 199 -6.41 1.40 -1.99
CA PHE A 199 -7.51 1.16 -2.91
C PHE A 199 -7.95 2.47 -3.54
N PHE A 200 -7.90 2.53 -4.87
CA PHE A 200 -8.52 3.61 -5.64
C PHE A 200 -9.88 3.13 -6.16
N GLY A 201 -10.95 3.79 -5.76
CA GLY A 201 -12.32 3.45 -6.15
C GLY A 201 -12.73 4.07 -7.49
N PRO A 202 -13.84 3.60 -8.09
CA PRO A 202 -14.41 4.25 -9.27
C PRO A 202 -14.81 5.71 -8.97
N PRO A 203 -14.60 6.65 -9.92
CA PRO A 203 -14.16 6.41 -11.30
C PRO A 203 -12.64 6.41 -11.51
N ILE A 204 -11.83 6.58 -10.46
CA ILE A 204 -10.37 6.67 -10.58
C ILE A 204 -9.78 5.32 -11.04
N TYR A 205 -10.24 4.25 -10.40
CA TYR A 205 -9.81 2.88 -10.68
C TYR A 205 -10.89 1.87 -10.27
N TYR A 206 -10.55 0.61 -10.07
CA TYR A 206 -11.52 -0.48 -9.93
C TYR A 206 -11.96 -0.79 -8.49
N GLY A 207 -11.32 -0.22 -7.46
CA GLY A 207 -11.64 -0.42 -6.04
C GLY A 207 -11.00 -1.64 -5.40
N PHE A 208 -10.06 -2.32 -6.07
CA PHE A 208 -9.17 -3.30 -5.44
C PHE A 208 -7.84 -2.64 -5.02
N ASP A 209 -7.13 -3.31 -4.13
CA ASP A 209 -5.82 -2.96 -3.63
C ASP A 209 -4.73 -3.26 -4.67
N ASP A 210 -3.92 -2.26 -4.98
CA ASP A 210 -2.91 -2.35 -6.04
C ASP A 210 -1.71 -1.45 -5.70
N ALA A 211 -0.60 -2.06 -5.29
CA ALA A 211 0.60 -1.33 -4.91
C ALA A 211 1.27 -0.65 -6.11
N VAL A 212 1.16 -1.21 -7.31
CA VAL A 212 1.79 -0.68 -8.53
C VAL A 212 1.05 0.58 -8.97
N PHE A 213 -0.28 0.55 -9.02
CA PHE A 213 -1.09 1.73 -9.30
C PHE A 213 -0.89 2.81 -8.24
N THR A 214 -0.76 2.42 -6.97
CA THR A 214 -0.46 3.34 -5.86
C THR A 214 0.90 4.00 -6.02
N ALA A 215 1.93 3.23 -6.35
CA ALA A 215 3.27 3.76 -6.63
C ALA A 215 3.25 4.77 -7.78
N LEU A 216 2.58 4.43 -8.89
CA LEU A 216 2.40 5.33 -10.03
C LEU A 216 1.69 6.64 -9.63
N LYS A 217 0.61 6.58 -8.84
CA LYS A 217 -0.09 7.78 -8.35
C LYS A 217 0.77 8.62 -7.42
N MET A 218 1.63 8.00 -6.61
CA MET A 218 2.58 8.72 -5.78
C MET A 218 3.65 9.41 -6.62
N LEU A 219 4.22 8.72 -7.60
CA LEU A 219 5.21 9.27 -8.53
C LEU A 219 4.64 10.41 -9.38
N GLU A 220 3.40 10.29 -9.86
CA GLU A 220 2.68 11.38 -10.52
C GLU A 220 2.58 12.61 -9.62
N THR A 221 2.19 12.42 -8.35
CA THR A 221 2.10 13.50 -7.37
C THR A 221 3.45 14.18 -7.13
N LEU A 222 4.53 13.40 -6.98
CA LEU A 222 5.88 13.95 -6.82
C LEU A 222 6.39 14.68 -8.06
N SER A 223 6.10 14.15 -9.24
CA SER A 223 6.53 14.78 -10.50
C SER A 223 5.91 16.16 -10.72
N GLN A 224 4.73 16.40 -10.13
CA GLN A 224 3.95 17.64 -10.22
C GLN A 224 4.22 18.60 -9.06
N SER A 225 5.04 18.19 -8.10
CA SER A 225 5.39 18.95 -6.91
C SER A 225 6.73 19.68 -7.08
N GLU A 226 6.78 20.93 -6.61
CA GLU A 226 8.04 21.68 -6.44
C GLU A 226 8.77 21.31 -5.13
N LYS A 227 8.10 20.57 -4.24
CA LYS A 227 8.63 20.10 -2.95
C LYS A 227 9.18 18.69 -3.07
N SER A 228 10.22 18.41 -2.30
CA SER A 228 10.71 17.03 -2.12
C SER A 228 9.69 16.18 -1.36
N PHE A 229 9.88 14.86 -1.36
CA PHE A 229 8.94 13.98 -0.71
C PHE A 229 8.94 14.17 0.82
N SER A 230 10.11 14.31 1.45
CA SER A 230 10.20 14.62 2.88
C SER A 230 9.53 15.97 3.24
N GLU A 231 9.61 16.98 2.37
CA GLU A 231 8.95 18.27 2.57
C GLU A 231 7.42 18.14 2.55
N LEU A 232 6.87 17.36 1.61
CA LEU A 232 5.42 17.06 1.58
C LEU A 232 4.99 16.30 2.85
N ILE A 233 5.82 15.35 3.29
CA ILE A 233 5.55 14.58 4.51
C ILE A 233 5.60 15.46 5.75
N ALA A 234 6.49 16.46 5.81
CA ALA A 234 6.63 17.38 6.94
C ALA A 234 5.40 18.28 7.15
N GLU A 235 4.53 18.43 6.14
CA GLU A 235 3.27 19.18 6.27
C GLU A 235 2.21 18.43 7.08
N ILE A 236 2.35 17.11 7.24
CA ILE A 236 1.39 16.29 7.95
C ILE A 236 1.76 16.30 9.45
N PRO A 237 0.82 16.62 10.35
CA PRO A 237 1.03 16.57 11.78
C PRO A 237 1.65 15.24 12.22
N THR A 238 2.63 15.30 13.12
CA THR A 238 3.30 14.11 13.64
C THR A 238 3.01 13.96 15.13
N TYR A 239 2.56 12.76 15.50
CA TYR A 239 2.27 12.38 16.88
C TYR A 239 3.24 11.32 17.34
N ILE A 240 3.56 11.33 18.64
CA ILE A 240 4.37 10.26 19.25
C ILE A 240 3.56 8.97 19.18
N SER A 241 4.13 7.94 18.56
CA SER A 241 3.54 6.61 18.44
C SER A 241 4.46 5.55 19.00
N THR A 242 3.88 4.45 19.46
CA THR A 242 4.62 3.22 19.74
C THR A 242 4.77 2.42 18.45
N PRO A 243 5.76 1.51 18.34
CA PRO A 243 5.72 0.49 17.31
C PRO A 243 4.48 -0.40 17.47
N THR A 244 4.16 -1.17 16.42
CA THR A 244 3.15 -2.24 16.56
C THR A 244 3.68 -3.32 17.50
N LEU A 245 3.04 -3.47 18.65
CA LEU A 245 3.36 -4.51 19.63
C LEU A 245 2.53 -5.77 19.34
N GLN A 246 3.17 -6.93 19.39
CA GLN A 246 2.52 -8.22 19.18
C GLN A 246 2.51 -9.01 20.49
N VAL A 247 1.33 -9.23 21.05
CA VAL A 247 1.14 -10.10 22.22
C VAL A 247 0.84 -11.51 21.75
N LYS A 248 1.63 -12.49 22.19
CA LYS A 248 1.40 -13.89 21.87
C LYS A 248 0.21 -14.42 22.68
N CYS A 249 -0.84 -14.87 21.99
CA CYS A 249 -2.03 -15.43 22.61
C CYS A 249 -2.25 -16.89 22.17
N PRO A 250 -2.70 -17.77 23.07
CA PRO A 250 -3.21 -19.10 22.71
C PRO A 250 -4.33 -19.02 21.67
N THR A 251 -4.32 -19.92 20.69
CA THR A 251 -5.28 -19.95 19.56
C THR A 251 -6.69 -20.38 19.96
N ASN A 252 -6.87 -20.90 21.17
CA ASN A 252 -8.16 -21.33 21.72
C ASN A 252 -8.87 -20.23 22.54
N LEU A 253 -8.27 -19.05 22.69
CA LEU A 253 -8.93 -17.91 23.31
C LEU A 253 -9.97 -17.31 22.35
N GLY A 254 -11.19 -17.12 22.82
CA GLY A 254 -12.17 -16.25 22.16
C GLY A 254 -11.76 -14.78 22.25
N GLU A 255 -12.47 -13.90 21.55
CA GLU A 255 -12.17 -12.46 21.48
C GLU A 255 -12.01 -11.81 22.86
N GLU A 256 -12.93 -12.09 23.80
CA GLU A 256 -12.85 -11.58 25.18
C GLU A 256 -11.58 -12.03 25.93
N GLY A 257 -11.14 -13.26 25.71
CA GLY A 257 -9.93 -13.80 26.32
C GLY A 257 -8.64 -13.18 25.76
N VAL A 258 -8.66 -12.78 24.49
CA VAL A 258 -7.57 -12.01 23.88
C VAL A 258 -7.53 -10.61 24.46
N ASP A 259 -8.67 -9.93 24.58
CA ASP A 259 -8.77 -8.58 25.13
C ASP A 259 -8.28 -8.51 26.58
N GLU A 260 -8.64 -9.47 27.42
CA GLU A 260 -8.14 -9.56 28.80
C GLU A 260 -6.63 -9.75 28.86
N LYS A 261 -6.08 -10.64 28.02
CA LYS A 261 -4.63 -10.90 27.96
C LYS A 261 -3.85 -9.66 27.55
N VAL A 262 -4.31 -8.95 26.52
CA VAL A 262 -3.68 -7.70 26.05
C VAL A 262 -3.71 -6.60 27.10
N LYS A 263 -4.82 -6.47 27.86
CA LYS A 263 -4.91 -5.53 28.97
C LYS A 263 -3.90 -5.84 30.07
N TYR A 264 -3.74 -7.13 30.42
CA TYR A 264 -2.87 -7.56 31.51
C TYR A 264 -1.39 -7.34 31.18
N ASP A 265 -0.96 -7.68 29.97
CA ASP A 265 0.45 -7.56 29.56
C ASP A 265 0.87 -6.09 29.40
N ARG A 266 -0.07 -5.16 29.13
CA ARG A 266 0.19 -3.70 29.13
C ARG A 266 0.46 -3.10 30.51
N VAL A 267 0.12 -3.80 31.59
CA VAL A 267 0.33 -3.34 32.99
C VAL A 267 1.63 -3.92 33.58
N ALA A 268 2.24 -4.89 32.91
CA ALA A 268 3.39 -5.65 33.40
C ALA A 268 4.77 -5.16 32.88
N GLU A 269 4.79 -4.12 32.03
CA GLU A 269 5.99 -3.40 31.58
C GLU A 269 6.05 -1.98 32.18
#